data_AF-A0A964PS47-F1
#
_entry.id   AF-A0A964PS47-F1
#
_cell.length_a   1.000
_cell.length_b   1.000
_cell.length_c   1.000
_cell.angle_alpha   90.00
_cell.angle_beta   90.00
_cell.angle_gamma   90.00
#
_symmetry.space_group_name_H-M   'P 1'
#
loop_
_entity.id
_entity.type
_entity.pdbx_description
1 polymer ?
#
loop_
_entity_poly.entity_id
_entity_poly.type
_entity_poly.pdbx_seq_one_letter_code
_entity_poly.pdbx_strand_id
1 'polypeptide(L)' 'MQGRAPNSDSETTDLKGAARFFGVSENTFRQRLMPKLPWLEVSAPDRKRKRRRFPITALEEHLKSLVRPAA' A
#
# COMPACT_ATOMS: atom_id res chain seq x y z
N MET A 1 -6.20 -21.44 -26.67
CA MET A 1 -5.42 -21.21 -25.44
C MET A 1 -5.27 -19.70 -25.25
N GLN A 2 -6.11 -19.08 -24.41
CA GLN A 2 -5.90 -17.70 -23.97
C GLN A 2 -5.37 -17.79 -22.55
N GLY A 3 -4.08 -17.49 -22.40
CA GLY A 3 -3.42 -17.45 -21.10
C GLY A 3 -4.16 -16.47 -20.20
N ARG A 4 -4.54 -16.94 -19.02
CA ARG A 4 -4.80 -16.09 -17.86
C ARG A 4 -3.76 -14.97 -17.86
N ALA A 5 -4.16 -13.71 -17.78
CA ALA A 5 -3.27 -12.70 -17.24
C ALA A 5 -2.93 -13.14 -15.81
N PRO A 6 -1.67 -13.46 -15.48
CA PRO A 6 -1.27 -13.68 -14.10
C PRO A 6 -1.02 -12.32 -13.45
N ASN A 7 -1.94 -11.38 -13.63
CA ASN A 7 -1.97 -10.17 -12.84
C ASN A 7 -3.00 -10.45 -11.77
N SER A 8 -2.57 -11.05 -10.66
CA SER A 8 -3.27 -10.85 -9.41
C SER A 8 -3.52 -9.34 -9.33
N ASP A 9 -4.78 -8.93 -9.42
CA ASP A 9 -5.23 -7.60 -9.03
C ASP A 9 -4.78 -7.42 -7.59
N SER A 10 -3.55 -6.95 -7.41
CA SER A 10 -3.03 -6.58 -6.11
C SER A 10 -3.87 -5.38 -5.74
N GLU A 11 -4.91 -5.62 -4.93
CA GLU A 11 -5.80 -4.59 -4.47
C GLU A 11 -4.93 -3.48 -3.88
N THR A 12 -5.02 -2.28 -4.47
CA THR A 12 -4.23 -1.14 -4.03
C THR A 12 -5.12 -0.13 -3.35
N THR A 13 -4.62 0.48 -2.29
CA THR A 13 -5.32 1.53 -1.56
C THR A 13 -4.55 2.85 -1.65
N ASP A 14 -5.23 3.98 -1.40
CA ASP A 14 -4.56 5.27 -1.33
C ASP A 14 -3.93 5.51 0.06
N LEU A 15 -3.29 6.66 0.25
CA LEU A 15 -2.65 7.03 1.52
C LEU A 15 -3.63 6.96 2.70
N LYS A 16 -4.87 7.38 2.48
CA LYS A 16 -5.91 7.43 3.52
C LYS A 16 -6.38 6.04 3.91
N GLY A 17 -6.61 5.17 2.92
CA GLY A 17 -6.96 3.78 3.15
C GLY A 17 -5.82 3.00 3.81
N ALA A 18 -4.57 3.25 3.40
CA ALA A 18 -3.40 2.66 4.05
C ALA A 18 -3.25 3.12 5.51
N ALA A 19 -3.42 4.42 5.79
CA ALA A 19 -3.39 4.93 7.17
C ALA A 19 -4.49 4.30 8.05
N ARG A 20 -5.71 4.17 7.50
CA ARG A 20 -6.83 3.52 8.17
C ARG A 20 -6.56 2.04 8.45
N PHE A 21 -5.86 1.35 7.54
CA PHE A 21 -5.50 -0.06 7.69
C PHE A 21 -4.62 -0.31 8.94
N PHE A 22 -3.69 0.61 9.23
CA PHE A 22 -2.86 0.55 10.44
C PHE A 22 -3.49 1.21 11.67
N GLY A 23 -4.70 1.78 11.54
CA GLY A 23 -5.34 2.51 12.64
C GLY A 23 -4.60 3.79 13.07
N VAL A 24 -3.85 4.43 12.16
CA VAL A 24 -3.05 5.64 12.45
C VAL A 24 -3.52 6.84 11.62
N SER A 25 -3.07 8.04 11.99
CA SER A 25 -3.30 9.25 11.17
C SER A 25 -2.51 9.20 9.86
N GLU A 26 -3.02 9.88 8.81
CA GLU A 26 -2.32 10.00 7.52
C GLU A 26 -0.91 10.58 7.67
N ASN A 27 -0.73 11.53 8.60
CA ASN A 27 0.59 12.09 8.88
C ASN A 27 1.55 11.06 9.49
N THR A 28 1.08 10.30 10.49
CA THR A 28 1.86 9.22 11.10
C THR A 28 2.22 8.15 10.07
N PHE A 29 1.26 7.75 9.23
CA PHE A 29 1.52 6.81 8.15
C PHE A 29 2.59 7.35 7.19
N ARG A 30 2.43 8.60 6.72
CA ARG A 30 3.37 9.23 5.78
C ARG A 30 4.79 9.36 6.33
N GLN A 31 4.95 9.66 7.62
CA GLN A 31 6.27 9.88 8.22
C GLN A 31 6.95 8.59 8.66
N ARG A 32 6.18 7.62 9.20
CA ARG A 32 6.76 6.44 9.87
C ARG A 32 6.64 5.14 9.08
N LEU A 33 5.55 4.96 8.34
CA LEU A 33 5.22 3.70 7.67
C LEU A 33 5.51 3.75 6.18
N MET A 34 5.10 4.83 5.50
CA MET A 34 5.30 5.02 4.06
C MET A 34 6.76 4.84 3.60
N PRO A 35 7.80 5.32 4.32
CA PRO A 35 9.19 5.11 3.91
C PRO A 35 9.64 3.64 3.96
N LYS A 36 8.90 2.79 4.67
CA LYS A 36 9.22 1.36 4.89
C LYS A 36 8.36 0.43 4.02
N LEU A 37 7.40 0.98 3.28
CA LEU A 37 6.42 0.22 2.51
C LEU A 37 6.60 0.47 1.01
N PRO A 38 6.48 -0.59 0.17
CA PRO A 38 6.46 -0.39 -1.27
C PRO A 38 5.17 0.34 -1.68
N TRP A 39 5.30 1.24 -2.65
CA TRP A 39 4.19 1.98 -3.22
C TRP A 39 4.35 2.11 -4.73
N LEU A 40 3.21 2.18 -5.42
CA LEU A 40 3.10 2.35 -6.85
C LEU A 40 2.73 3.79 -7.16
N GLU A 41 3.40 4.36 -8.16
CA GLU A 41 3.05 5.65 -8.70
C GLU A 41 2.03 5.45 -9.83
N VAL A 42 0.81 5.95 -9.65
CA VAL A 42 -0.25 5.88 -10.66
C VAL A 42 -0.57 7.28 -11.19
N SER A 43 -0.74 7.38 -12.50
CA SER A 43 -1.23 8.59 -13.15
C SER A 43 -2.65 8.87 -12.68
N ALA A 44 -2.89 10.03 -12.06
CA ALA A 44 -4.26 10.49 -11.91
C ALA A 44 -4.79 10.97 -13.27
N PRO A 45 -6.12 10.94 -13.49
CA PRO A 45 -6.73 11.53 -14.68
C PRO A 45 -6.41 13.03 -14.83
N ASP A 46 -6.03 13.69 -13.73
CA ASP A 46 -5.45 15.02 -13.74
C ASP A 46 -3.95 14.93 -14.08
N ARG A 47 -3.60 15.31 -15.32
CA ARG A 47 -2.28 15.18 -15.96
C ARG A 47 -1.09 15.72 -15.14
N LYS A 48 -1.31 16.42 -14.04
CA LYS A 48 -0.27 17.02 -13.19
C LYS A 48 -0.14 16.41 -11.79
N ARG A 49 -0.96 15.44 -11.40
CA ARG A 49 -0.89 14.82 -10.06
C ARG A 49 -0.63 13.32 -10.14
N LYS A 50 0.58 12.92 -9.79
CA LYS A 50 0.89 11.50 -9.54
C LYS A 50 0.31 11.10 -8.19
N ARG A 51 -0.46 10.01 -8.14
CA ARG A 51 -0.99 9.46 -6.89
C ARG A 51 -0.15 8.28 -6.47
N ARG A 52 0.09 8.15 -5.17
CA ARG A 52 0.74 6.96 -4.60
C ARG A 52 -0.34 5.98 -4.17
N ARG A 53 -0.19 4.73 -4.59
CA ARG A 53 -1.04 3.60 -4.28
C ARG A 53 -0.22 2.56 -3.53
N PHE A 54 -0.81 1.93 -2.53
CA PHE A 54 -0.16 0.97 -1.67
C PHE A 54 -0.78 -0.40 -1.89
N PRO A 55 -0.02 -1.43 -2.29
CA PRO A 55 -0.54 -2.80 -2.38
C PRO A 55 -0.97 -3.28 -0.99
N ILE A 56 -2.21 -3.77 -0.86
CA ILE A 56 -2.73 -4.26 0.42
C ILE A 56 -1.91 -5.44 0.95
N THR A 57 -1.46 -6.33 0.06
CA THR A 57 -0.56 -7.44 0.41
C THR A 57 0.70 -6.97 1.13
N ALA A 58 1.31 -5.87 0.69
CA ALA A 58 2.47 -5.29 1.34
C ALA A 58 2.15 -4.69 2.72
N LEU A 59 0.94 -4.12 2.89
CA LEU A 59 0.48 -3.65 4.20
C LEU A 59 0.28 -4.81 5.17
N GLU A 60 -0.33 -5.90 4.70
CA GLU A 60 -0.53 -7.13 5.48
C GLU A 60 0.79 -7.79 5.88
N GLU A 61 1.74 -7.93 4.96
CA GLU A 61 3.07 -8.46 5.24
C GLU A 61 3.79 -7.62 6.30
N HIS A 62 3.69 -6.29 6.21
CA HIS A 62 4.27 -5.40 7.20
C HIS A 62 3.60 -5.55 8.57
N LEU A 63 2.26 -5.64 8.63
CA LEU A 63 1.55 -5.92 9.88
C LEU A 63 1.99 -7.26 10.48
N LYS A 64 2.10 -8.33 9.69
CA LYS A 64 2.59 -9.64 10.15
C LYS A 64 4.01 -9.55 10.71
N SER A 65 4.87 -8.72 10.10
CA SER A 65 6.23 -8.48 10.60
C SER A 65 6.27 -7.77 11.96
N LEU A 66 5.29 -6.88 12.23
CA LEU A 66 5.18 -6.16 13.50
C LEU A 66 4.57 -7.02 14.61
N VAL A 67 3.68 -7.94 14.25
CA VAL A 67 2.95 -8.81 15.20
C VAL A 67 3.75 -10.06 15.56
N ARG A 68 4.81 -10.42 14.82
CA ARG A 68 5.65 -11.55 15.20
C ARG A 68 6.31 -11.25 16.56
N PRO A 69 5.97 -11.98 17.64
CA PRO A 69 6.70 -11.84 18.89
C PRO A 69 8.15 -12.20 18.60
N ALA A 70 9.07 -11.37 19.08
CA ALA A 70 10.48 -11.73 19.14
C ALA A 70 10.57 -13.05 19.93
N ALA A 71 10.87 -14.14 19.24
CA ALA A 71 11.16 -15.44 19.84
C ALA A 71 12.57 -15.42 20.42
#